data_AF-A0A180EJV2-F1
#
_entry.id   AF-A0A180EJV2-F1
#
_cell.length_a   1.000
_cell.length_b   1.000
_cell.length_c   1.000
_cell.angle_alpha   90.00
_cell.angle_beta   90.00
_cell.angle_gamma   90.00
#
_symmetry.space_group_name_H-M   'P 1'
#
loop_
_entity.id
_entity.type
_entity.pdbx_description
1 polymer ?
#
loop_
_entity_poly.entity_id
_entity_poly.type
_entity_poly.pdbx_seq_one_letter_code
_entity_poly.pdbx_strand_id
1 'polypeptide(L)'
;MERERRQQQWFAIALMIAGLLGAIGGVVAGNILFPFVGAVVATLSLFWLYRILSEQPIAVLRRWLREEPERFAWVYTTHTERMPFGFKTQSQGTLYLVEPDGKTHSYSLEPKDLKLVGKTLNRVLPHAEFGYTEERDLRYRGEVTRVKGRGEGDLFF
;
A
#
# COMPACT_ATOMS: atom_id res chain seq x y z
N MET A 1 -8.43 8.08 13.72
CA MET A 1 -8.07 7.34 12.49
C MET A 1 -6.81 6.46 12.66
N GLU A 2 -5.57 6.97 12.64
CA GLU A 2 -4.36 6.10 12.72
C GLU A 2 -4.20 5.39 14.08
N ARG A 3 -4.56 6.05 15.18
CA ARG A 3 -4.52 5.45 16.53
C ARG A 3 -5.57 4.34 16.71
N GLU A 4 -6.77 4.52 16.17
CA GLU A 4 -7.85 3.53 16.19
C GLU A 4 -7.51 2.31 15.33
N ARG A 5 -6.91 2.52 14.14
CA ARG A 5 -6.38 1.43 13.31
C ARG A 5 -5.30 0.64 14.03
N ARG A 6 -4.38 1.32 14.70
CA ARG A 6 -3.31 0.68 15.47
C ARG A 6 -3.89 -0.12 16.64
N GLN A 7 -4.91 0.39 17.33
CA GLN A 7 -5.64 -0.37 18.37
C GLN A 7 -6.37 -1.59 17.81
N GLN A 8 -7.05 -1.47 16.67
CA GLN A 8 -7.73 -2.60 16.02
C GLN A 8 -6.74 -3.68 15.58
N GLN A 9 -5.55 -3.30 15.10
CA GLN A 9 -4.46 -4.23 14.77
C GLN A 9 -3.95 -4.95 16.02
N TRP A 10 -3.72 -4.24 17.12
CA TRP A 10 -3.29 -4.84 18.39
C TRP A 10 -4.34 -5.82 18.95
N PHE A 11 -5.62 -5.45 18.89
CA PHE A 11 -6.70 -6.34 19.30
C PHE A 11 -6.76 -7.61 18.45
N ALA A 12 -6.64 -7.48 17.13
CA ALA A 12 -6.65 -8.64 16.23
C ALA A 12 -5.45 -9.58 16.47
N ILE A 13 -4.26 -9.03 16.72
CA ILE A 13 -3.06 -9.80 17.06
C ILE A 13 -3.23 -10.52 18.40
N ALA A 14 -3.75 -9.82 19.42
CA ALA A 14 -4.01 -10.41 20.73
C ALA A 14 -5.03 -11.56 20.66
N LEU A 15 -6.10 -11.39 19.86
CA LEU A 15 -7.12 -12.43 19.64
C LEU A 15 -6.53 -13.65 18.91
N MET A 16 -5.68 -13.43 17.91
CA MET A 16 -5.00 -14.49 17.18
C MET A 16 -4.07 -15.32 18.10
N ILE A 17 -3.30 -14.65 18.96
CA ILE A 17 -2.42 -15.30 19.94
C ILE A 17 -3.26 -16.10 20.96
N ALA A 18 -4.34 -15.52 21.47
CA ALA A 18 -5.24 -16.19 22.40
C ALA A 18 -5.90 -17.44 21.77
N GLY A 19 -6.32 -17.37 20.50
CA GLY A 19 -6.87 -18.52 19.76
C GLY A 19 -5.86 -19.64 19.55
N LEU A 20 -4.61 -19.30 19.21
CA LEU A 20 -3.51 -20.26 19.08
C LEU A 20 -3.17 -20.94 20.40
N LEU A 21 -3.06 -20.17 21.49
CA LEU A 21 -2.80 -20.71 22.82
C LEU A 21 -3.94 -21.61 23.31
N GLY A 22 -5.19 -21.24 23.03
CA GLY A 22 -6.36 -22.07 23.33
C GLY A 22 -6.38 -23.39 22.56
N ALA A 23 -5.99 -23.38 21.27
CA ALA A 23 -5.88 -24.60 20.47
C ALA A 23 -4.79 -25.53 21.02
N ILE A 24 -3.61 -25.00 21.33
CA ILE A 24 -2.49 -25.77 21.90
C ILE A 24 -2.87 -26.35 23.28
N GLY A 25 -3.48 -25.54 24.16
CA GLY A 25 -3.96 -25.99 25.47
C GLY A 25 -5.03 -27.08 25.38
N GLY A 26 -5.91 -27.00 24.39
CA GLY A 26 -6.94 -28.01 24.12
C GLY A 26 -6.36 -29.38 23.72
N VAL A 27 -5.33 -29.37 22.87
CA VAL A 27 -4.61 -30.58 22.45
C VAL A 27 -3.90 -31.23 23.65
N VAL A 28 -3.25 -30.43 24.50
CA VAL A 28 -2.55 -30.91 25.70
C VAL A 28 -3.52 -31.49 26.73
N ALA A 29 -4.73 -30.92 26.85
CA ALA A 29 -5.79 -31.41 27.75
C ALA A 29 -6.53 -32.66 27.23
N GLY A 30 -6.20 -33.17 26.04
CA GLY A 30 -6.82 -34.36 25.45
C GLY A 30 -8.27 -34.14 24.98
N ASN A 31 -8.74 -32.89 24.91
CA ASN A 31 -10.11 -32.57 24.57
C ASN A 31 -10.24 -32.12 23.11
N ILE A 32 -10.88 -32.94 22.29
CA ILE A 32 -10.99 -32.75 20.83
C ILE A 32 -11.74 -31.46 20.44
N LEU A 33 -12.64 -30.94 21.29
CA LEU A 33 -13.46 -29.77 20.97
C LEU A 33 -12.67 -28.44 20.95
N PHE A 34 -11.73 -28.26 21.88
CA PHE A 34 -10.95 -27.03 22.01
C PHE A 34 -10.06 -26.69 20.80
N PRO A 35 -9.34 -27.63 20.15
CA PRO A 35 -8.55 -27.31 18.96
C PRO A 35 -9.39 -26.86 17.77
N PHE A 36 -10.61 -27.40 17.58
CA PHE A 36 -11.51 -26.93 16.53
C PHE A 36 -11.98 -25.50 16.79
N VAL A 37 -12.41 -25.19 18.02
CA VAL A 37 -12.83 -23.84 18.39
C VAL A 37 -11.67 -22.84 18.25
N GLY A 38 -10.48 -23.21 18.72
CA GLY A 38 -9.29 -22.37 18.59
C GLY A 38 -8.88 -22.13 17.13
N ALA A 39 -8.97 -23.15 16.29
CA ALA A 39 -8.71 -23.02 14.85
C ALA A 39 -9.71 -22.06 14.17
N VAL A 40 -11.00 -22.19 14.46
CA VAL A 40 -12.04 -21.29 13.90
C VAL A 40 -11.78 -19.84 14.33
N VAL A 41 -11.46 -19.61 15.61
CA VAL A 41 -11.14 -18.26 16.12
C VAL A 41 -9.88 -17.69 15.45
N ALA A 42 -8.84 -18.50 15.25
CA ALA A 42 -7.61 -18.07 14.59
C ALA A 42 -7.87 -17.73 13.11
N THR A 43 -8.65 -18.54 12.39
CA THR A 43 -9.00 -18.29 10.98
C THR A 43 -9.83 -17.02 10.84
N LEU A 44 -10.84 -16.81 11.70
CA LEU A 44 -11.64 -15.58 11.69
C LEU A 44 -10.80 -14.35 12.01
N SER A 45 -9.90 -14.45 12.99
CA SER A 45 -8.98 -13.37 13.35
C SER A 45 -8.03 -13.01 12.21
N LEU A 46 -7.46 -14.02 11.53
CA LEU A 46 -6.59 -13.83 10.37
C LEU A 46 -7.36 -13.21 9.20
N PHE A 47 -8.57 -13.69 8.92
CA PHE A 47 -9.42 -13.13 7.88
C PHE A 47 -9.77 -11.67 8.16
N TRP A 48 -10.10 -11.34 9.41
CA TRP A 48 -10.43 -9.98 9.82
C TRP A 48 -9.21 -9.05 9.76
N LEU A 49 -8.05 -9.52 10.18
CA LEU A 49 -6.78 -8.80 10.05
C LEU A 49 -6.45 -8.56 8.58
N TYR A 50 -6.55 -9.59 7.73
CA TYR A 50 -6.34 -9.46 6.29
C TYR A 50 -7.29 -8.43 5.68
N ARG A 51 -8.56 -8.42 6.10
CA ARG A 51 -9.53 -7.42 5.64
C ARG A 51 -9.16 -6.00 6.07
N ILE A 52 -8.74 -5.77 7.31
CA ILE A 52 -8.33 -4.44 7.80
C ILE A 52 -7.06 -3.96 7.08
N LEU A 53 -6.12 -4.86 6.80
CA LEU A 53 -4.91 -4.56 6.04
C LEU A 53 -5.21 -4.31 4.55
N SER A 54 -6.20 -5.01 3.99
CA SER A 54 -6.58 -4.94 2.59
C SER A 54 -7.57 -3.81 2.29
N GLU A 55 -8.30 -3.30 3.29
CA GLU A 55 -9.09 -2.07 3.19
C GLU A 55 -8.15 -0.88 3.02
N GLN A 56 -7.74 -0.66 1.77
CA GLN A 56 -7.04 0.54 1.36
C GLN A 56 -7.89 1.75 1.75
N PRO A 57 -7.29 2.82 2.29
CA PRO A 57 -8.02 4.00 2.75
C PRO A 57 -8.50 4.86 1.57
N ILE A 58 -9.26 4.27 0.65
CA ILE A 58 -9.86 4.92 -0.53
C ILE A 58 -10.77 6.06 -0.09
N ALA A 59 -11.46 5.91 1.05
CA ALA A 59 -12.29 6.99 1.61
C ALA A 59 -11.45 8.22 1.99
N VAL A 60 -10.25 8.01 2.54
CA VAL A 60 -9.33 9.09 2.91
C VAL A 60 -8.70 9.70 1.65
N LEU A 61 -8.28 8.86 0.69
CA LEU A 61 -7.77 9.34 -0.59
C LEU A 61 -8.80 10.17 -1.35
N ARG A 62 -10.06 9.72 -1.39
CA ARG A 62 -11.17 10.45 -2.02
C ARG A 62 -11.42 11.80 -1.36
N ARG A 63 -11.24 11.88 -0.04
CA ARG A 63 -11.33 13.13 0.70
C ARG A 63 -10.18 14.07 0.34
N TRP A 64 -8.94 13.58 0.34
CA TRP A 64 -7.77 14.38 -0.07
C TRP A 64 -7.87 14.87 -1.51
N LEU A 65 -8.29 14.01 -2.45
CA LEU A 65 -8.50 14.40 -3.85
C LEU A 65 -9.60 15.46 -4.04
N ARG A 66 -10.55 15.57 -3.11
CA ARG A 66 -11.66 16.55 -3.17
C ARG A 66 -11.35 17.84 -2.44
N GLU A 67 -10.74 17.74 -1.26
CA GLU A 67 -10.50 18.86 -0.35
C GLU A 67 -9.13 19.51 -0.56
N GLU A 68 -8.11 18.74 -0.95
CA GLU A 68 -6.71 19.17 -1.07
C GLU A 68 -6.02 18.56 -2.31
N PRO A 69 -6.48 18.84 -3.55
CA PRO A 69 -5.89 18.25 -4.76
C PRO A 69 -4.41 18.65 -4.94
N GLU A 70 -4.02 19.86 -4.53
CA GLU A 70 -2.64 20.37 -4.63
C GLU A 70 -1.63 19.61 -3.77
N ARG A 71 -2.10 18.76 -2.87
CA ARG A 71 -1.27 17.96 -1.98
C ARG A 71 -0.40 16.95 -2.72
N PHE A 72 -0.80 16.51 -3.91
CA PHE A 72 -0.07 15.51 -4.67
C PHE A 72 0.66 16.16 -5.84
N ALA A 73 2.00 16.04 -5.85
CA ALA A 73 2.84 16.64 -6.88
C ALA A 73 3.16 15.67 -8.03
N TRP A 74 3.19 14.37 -7.74
CA TRP A 74 3.57 13.36 -8.74
C TRP A 74 2.76 12.07 -8.57
N VAL A 75 2.27 11.55 -9.68
CA VAL A 75 1.46 10.33 -9.74
C VAL A 75 2.02 9.37 -10.78
N TYR A 76 2.32 8.14 -10.38
CA TYR A 76 2.76 7.09 -11.30
C TYR A 76 2.12 5.75 -10.99
N THR A 77 1.96 4.91 -12.02
CA THR A 77 1.41 3.57 -11.88
C THR A 77 2.45 2.53 -12.28
N THR A 78 2.63 1.52 -11.46
CA THR A 78 3.41 0.33 -11.79
C THR A 78 2.47 -0.83 -12.04
N HIS A 79 2.72 -1.55 -13.13
CA HIS A 79 2.07 -2.82 -13.41
C HIS A 79 3.08 -3.92 -13.13
N THR A 80 2.77 -4.78 -12.16
CA THR A 80 3.61 -5.94 -11.86
C THR A 80 2.85 -7.19 -12.31
N GLU A 81 3.33 -7.80 -13.38
CA GLU A 81 2.85 -9.10 -13.83
C GLU A 81 3.75 -10.18 -13.24
N ARG A 82 3.19 -11.05 -12.39
CA ARG A 82 3.90 -12.21 -11.86
C ARG A 82 3.51 -13.43 -12.68
N MET A 83 4.49 -14.02 -13.36
CA MET A 83 4.34 -15.25 -14.14
C MET A 83 5.16 -16.39 -13.52
N PRO A 84 4.76 -16.97 -12.38
CA PRO A 84 5.35 -18.22 -11.94
C PRO A 84 5.11 -19.29 -13.02
N PHE A 85 6.18 -19.92 -13.50
CA PHE A 85 6.17 -20.97 -14.52
C PHE A 85 5.62 -20.57 -15.91
N GLY A 86 5.65 -19.27 -16.26
CA GLY A 86 5.18 -18.80 -17.57
C GLY A 86 3.66 -18.75 -17.74
N PHE A 87 2.88 -19.08 -16.70
CA PHE A 87 1.43 -18.91 -16.70
C PHE A 87 1.06 -17.54 -16.12
N LYS A 88 0.21 -16.80 -16.84
CA LYS A 88 -0.37 -15.52 -16.40
C LYS A 88 -1.37 -15.76 -15.26
N THR A 89 -0.87 -15.83 -14.04
CA THR A 89 -1.68 -16.19 -12.86
C THR A 89 -2.09 -14.98 -12.05
N GLN A 90 -1.22 -13.97 -11.90
CA GLN A 90 -1.52 -12.78 -11.10
C GLN A 90 -0.93 -11.50 -11.70
N SER A 91 -1.81 -10.53 -11.90
CA SER A 91 -1.46 -9.20 -12.37
C SER A 91 -1.94 -8.18 -11.36
N GLN A 92 -1.00 -7.41 -10.80
CA GLN A 92 -1.29 -6.42 -9.77
C GLN A 92 -0.89 -5.04 -10.28
N GLY A 93 -1.85 -4.12 -10.26
CA GLY A 93 -1.58 -2.71 -10.48
C GLY A 93 -1.29 -2.02 -9.16
N THR A 94 -0.32 -1.12 -9.13
CA THR A 94 -0.06 -0.23 -7.99
C THR A 94 0.01 1.20 -8.48
N LEU A 95 -0.86 2.05 -7.94
CA LEU A 95 -0.85 3.50 -8.09
C LEU A 95 -0.04 4.10 -6.94
N TYR A 96 0.92 4.94 -7.27
CA TYR A 96 1.71 5.70 -6.33
C TYR A 96 1.35 7.19 -6.45
N LEU A 97 1.05 7.80 -5.31
CA LEU A 97 0.79 9.22 -5.15
C LEU A 97 1.87 9.80 -4.23
N VAL A 98 2.65 10.73 -4.75
CA VAL A 98 3.78 11.33 -4.03
C VAL A 98 3.47 12.77 -3.70
N GLU A 99 3.59 13.11 -2.42
CA GLU A 99 3.49 14.47 -1.89
C GLU A 99 4.81 15.24 -2.14
N PRO A 100 4.80 16.60 -2.16
CA PRO A 100 6.00 17.41 -2.35
C PRO A 100 7.12 17.16 -1.33
N ASP A 101 6.78 16.64 -0.16
CA ASP A 101 7.70 16.29 0.93
C ASP A 101 8.37 14.92 0.75
N GLY A 102 8.05 14.19 -0.33
CA GLY A 102 8.54 12.85 -0.63
C GLY A 102 7.72 11.73 0.00
N LYS A 103 6.65 12.04 0.74
CA LYS A 103 5.76 11.02 1.28
C LYS A 103 4.99 10.33 0.16
N THR A 104 5.12 9.02 0.08
CA THR A 104 4.50 8.20 -0.96
C THR A 104 3.35 7.38 -0.40
N HIS A 105 2.18 7.46 -1.05
CA HIS A 105 1.02 6.62 -0.79
C HIS A 105 0.85 5.62 -1.92
N SER A 106 0.79 4.33 -1.59
CA SER A 106 0.58 3.26 -2.56
C SER A 106 -0.81 2.66 -2.44
N TYR A 107 -1.47 2.50 -3.58
CA TYR A 107 -2.80 1.92 -3.71
C TYR A 107 -2.76 0.80 -4.72
N SER A 108 -3.14 -0.40 -4.32
CA SER A 108 -3.21 -1.52 -5.25
C SER A 108 -4.57 -1.55 -5.95
N LEU A 109 -4.55 -1.59 -7.27
CA LEU A 109 -5.73 -1.55 -8.12
C LEU A 109 -5.68 -2.73 -9.09
N GLU A 110 -6.85 -3.16 -9.56
CA GLU A 110 -6.89 -4.12 -10.64
C GLU A 110 -6.30 -3.48 -11.93
N PRO A 111 -5.56 -4.25 -12.74
CA PRO A 111 -4.89 -3.72 -13.93
C PRO A 111 -5.84 -3.03 -14.93
N LYS A 112 -7.08 -3.52 -15.04
CA LYS A 112 -8.11 -2.95 -15.90
C LYS A 112 -8.52 -1.53 -15.48
N ASP A 113 -8.45 -1.23 -14.18
CA ASP A 113 -8.90 0.04 -13.62
C ASP A 113 -7.80 1.09 -13.62
N LEU A 114 -6.52 0.69 -13.69
CA LEU A 114 -5.38 1.61 -13.73
C LEU A 114 -5.51 2.68 -14.82
N LYS A 115 -5.94 2.30 -16.02
CA LYS A 115 -6.06 3.23 -17.15
C LYS A 115 -7.19 4.25 -16.94
N LEU A 116 -8.29 3.82 -16.35
CA LEU A 116 -9.42 4.69 -16.02
C LEU A 116 -9.06 5.63 -14.87
N VAL A 117 -8.44 5.09 -13.83
CA VAL A 117 -7.99 5.83 -12.66
C VAL A 117 -6.95 6.88 -13.06
N GLY A 118 -5.93 6.51 -13.84
CA GLY A 118 -4.93 7.47 -14.33
C GLY A 118 -5.51 8.62 -15.14
N LYS A 119 -6.46 8.36 -16.05
CA LYS A 119 -7.19 9.42 -16.79
C LYS A 119 -8.01 10.32 -15.87
N THR A 120 -8.65 9.73 -14.87
CA THR A 120 -9.48 10.47 -13.91
C THR A 120 -8.62 11.35 -13.01
N LEU A 121 -7.49 10.82 -12.51
CA LEU A 121 -6.53 11.60 -11.74
C LEU A 121 -5.93 12.74 -12.56
N ASN A 122 -5.63 12.55 -13.84
CA ASN A 122 -5.16 13.65 -14.70
C ASN A 122 -6.17 14.81 -14.79
N ARG A 123 -7.47 14.50 -14.75
CA ARG A 123 -8.53 15.52 -14.74
C ARG A 123 -8.70 16.19 -13.38
N VAL A 124 -8.51 15.45 -12.29
CA VAL A 124 -8.68 15.93 -10.91
C VAL A 124 -7.44 16.68 -10.41
N LEU A 125 -6.26 16.32 -10.90
CA LEU A 125 -4.96 16.84 -10.53
C LEU A 125 -4.22 17.41 -11.75
N PRO A 126 -4.71 18.50 -12.37
CA PRO A 126 -4.06 19.08 -13.54
C PRO A 126 -2.66 19.63 -13.24
N HIS A 127 -2.35 19.88 -11.97
CA HIS A 127 -1.06 20.39 -11.51
C HIS A 127 -0.04 19.29 -11.20
N ALA A 128 -0.47 18.03 -11.09
CA ALA A 128 0.41 16.92 -10.78
C ALA A 128 1.14 16.42 -12.02
N GLU A 129 2.40 16.04 -11.85
CA GLU A 129 3.16 15.36 -12.88
C GLU A 129 2.71 13.90 -12.99
N PHE A 130 2.51 13.39 -14.21
CA PHE A 130 2.11 12.00 -14.45
C PHE A 130 3.23 11.18 -15.08
N GLY A 131 3.33 9.92 -14.67
CA GLY A 131 4.23 8.93 -15.25
C GLY A 131 5.60 8.88 -14.57
N TYR A 132 6.23 7.72 -14.66
CA TYR A 132 7.54 7.49 -14.06
C TYR A 132 8.67 8.01 -14.95
N THR A 133 9.57 8.80 -14.37
CA THR A 133 10.88 9.12 -14.94
C THR A 133 11.93 9.08 -13.82
N GLU A 134 13.15 8.68 -14.17
CA GLU A 134 14.26 8.58 -13.21
C GLU A 134 14.58 9.94 -12.57
N GLU A 135 14.56 11.02 -13.35
CA GLU A 135 14.75 12.39 -12.86
C GLU A 135 13.73 12.81 -11.77
N ARG A 136 12.48 12.35 -11.88
CA ARG A 136 11.42 12.64 -10.91
C ARG A 136 11.55 11.80 -9.66
N ASP A 137 11.88 10.53 -9.81
CA ASP A 137 12.12 9.64 -8.67
C ASP A 137 13.24 10.21 -7.79
N LEU A 138 14.33 10.66 -8.41
CA LEU A 138 15.44 11.33 -7.72
C LEU A 138 15.02 12.65 -7.05
N ARG A 139 14.18 13.46 -7.73
CA ARG A 139 13.68 14.75 -7.22
C ARG A 139 12.82 14.58 -5.97
N TYR A 140 11.87 13.65 -6.00
CA TYR A 140 10.87 13.50 -4.93
C TYR A 140 11.31 12.54 -3.81
N ARG A 141 12.23 11.59 -4.07
CA ARG A 141 12.85 10.77 -3.00
C ARG A 141 13.96 11.50 -2.24
N GLY A 142 14.29 12.73 -2.63
CA GLY A 142 15.24 13.59 -1.91
C GLY A 142 16.72 13.32 -2.21
N GLU A 143 17.06 12.59 -3.28
CA GLU A 143 18.46 12.38 -3.68
C GLU A 143 19.05 13.62 -4.39
N VAL A 144 18.22 14.48 -4.99
CA VAL A 144 18.69 15.68 -5.71
C VAL A 144 19.03 16.85 -4.78
N THR A 145 18.55 16.87 -3.53
CA THR A 145 18.86 17.99 -2.61
C THR A 145 20.25 17.91 -1.96
N ARG A 146 21.11 16.97 -2.39
CA ARG A 146 22.50 16.86 -1.93
C ARG A 146 23.56 16.90 -3.03
N VAL A 147 23.22 17.36 -4.24
CA VAL A 147 24.21 17.66 -5.29
C VAL A 147 24.16 19.16 -5.63
N LYS A 148 24.23 20.02 -4.62
CA LYS A 148 24.69 21.40 -4.81
C LYS A 148 26.19 21.44 -4.54
N GLY A 149 26.97 21.14 -5.57
CA GLY A 149 28.40 21.41 -5.60
C GLY A 149 29.25 20.31 -6.23
N ARG A 150 29.37 20.30 -7.57
CA ARG A 150 30.69 20.16 -8.23
C ARG A 150 30.62 20.56 -9.71
N GLY A 151 31.18 21.73 -10.00
CA GLY A 151 31.89 22.01 -11.25
C GLY A 151 31.04 22.40 -12.46
N GLU A 152 30.81 23.71 -12.60
CA GLU A 152 31.09 24.38 -13.87
C GLU A 152 32.46 23.95 -14.40
N GLY A 153 32.54 23.75 -15.71
CA GLY A 153 33.79 23.48 -16.42
C GLY A 153 33.49 22.79 -17.73
N ASP A 154 33.20 23.64 -18.72
CA ASP A 154 33.54 23.51 -20.14
C ASP A 154 33.58 22.10 -20.75
N LEU A 155 32.92 21.94 -21.90
CA LEU A 155 33.64 21.56 -23.12
C LEU A 155 32.77 21.86 -24.34
N PHE A 156 33.18 22.92 -25.03
CA PHE A 156 32.93 23.17 -26.44
C PHE A 156 33.53 22.05 -27.30
N PHE A 157 32.89 21.88 -28.47
CA PHE A 157 33.23 21.08 -29.67
C PHE A 157 32.76 19.62 -29.70
#